data_AF-A0A120K0F5-F1
#
_entry.id   AF-A0A120K0F5-F1
#
_cell.length_a   1.000
_cell.length_b   1.000
_cell.length_c   1.000
_cell.angle_alpha   90.00
_cell.angle_beta   90.00
_cell.angle_gamma   90.00
#
_symmetry.space_group_name_H-M   'P 1'
#
loop_
_entity.id
_entity.type
_entity.pdbx_description
1 polymer ?
#
loop_
_entity_poly.entity_id
_entity_poly.type
_entity_poly.pdbx_seq_one_letter_code
_entity_poly.pdbx_strand_id
1 'polypeptide(L)'
;MDKRWILIIIIMIIGISCMYLIVDSSNTVGSAIADVNTSIVTLPDGFSKAESDSSSLELVNENTNEDIYIKDLGKVNSSYEQFTSKLKSLKASGEIEIIKNSSNITKDKSLYTIYYQNASDETVSNRSISYLYSHNHTFYIKMSGYENINELDKDLTFIVNTLVPDYKKSQD
;
A
#
# COMPACT_ATOMS: atom_id res chain seq x y z
N MET A 1 33.90 -9.85 -40.96
CA MET A 1 32.49 -9.68 -40.56
C MET A 1 31.97 -8.41 -41.21
N ASP A 2 30.86 -8.46 -41.96
CA ASP A 2 30.33 -7.28 -42.67
C ASP A 2 29.94 -6.19 -41.65
N LYS A 3 30.20 -4.92 -41.98
CA LYS A 3 29.93 -3.77 -41.11
C LYS A 3 28.45 -3.67 -40.73
N ARG A 4 27.57 -4.22 -41.56
CA ARG A 4 26.12 -4.34 -41.31
C ARG A 4 25.78 -5.27 -40.14
N TRP A 5 26.52 -6.37 -39.98
CA TRP A 5 26.31 -7.31 -38.88
C TRP A 5 26.79 -6.74 -37.54
N ILE A 6 27.85 -5.94 -37.54
CA ILE A 6 28.35 -5.25 -36.34
C ILE A 6 27.31 -4.27 -35.78
N LEU A 7 26.62 -3.52 -36.65
CA LEU A 7 25.59 -2.57 -36.25
C LEU A 7 24.39 -3.27 -35.59
N ILE A 8 23.96 -4.41 -36.13
CA ILE A 8 22.83 -5.19 -35.59
C ILE A 8 23.14 -5.72 -34.20
N ILE A 9 24.36 -6.20 -33.97
CA ILE A 9 24.79 -6.71 -32.66
C ILE A 9 24.77 -5.59 -31.61
N ILE A 10 25.24 -4.39 -31.97
CA ILE A 10 25.22 -3.22 -31.06
C ILE A 10 23.78 -2.86 -30.66
N ILE A 11 22.85 -2.86 -31.61
CA ILE A 11 21.43 -2.56 -31.34
C ILE A 11 20.81 -3.62 -30.43
N MET A 12 21.12 -4.91 -30.63
CA MET A 12 20.64 -5.97 -29.73
C MET A 12 21.17 -5.83 -28.31
N ILE A 13 22.45 -5.50 -28.13
CA ILE A 13 23.04 -5.31 -26.80
C ILE A 13 22.36 -4.14 -26.09
N ILE A 14 22.16 -3.02 -26.77
CA ILE A 14 21.44 -1.86 -26.20
C ILE A 14 20.00 -2.25 -25.84
N GLY A 15 19.29 -2.97 -26.71
CA GLY A 15 17.93 -3.43 -26.44
C GLY A 15 17.82 -4.34 -25.22
N ILE A 16 18.76 -5.29 -25.06
CA ILE A 16 18.83 -6.19 -23.90
C ILE A 16 19.18 -5.40 -22.63
N SER A 17 20.11 -4.45 -22.70
CA SER A 17 20.44 -3.58 -21.56
C SER A 17 19.26 -2.69 -21.15
N CYS A 18 18.49 -2.16 -22.10
CA CYS A 18 17.27 -1.41 -21.80
C CYS A 18 16.19 -2.32 -21.16
N MET A 19 16.02 -3.55 -21.62
CA MET A 19 15.12 -4.51 -20.97
C MET A 19 15.61 -4.87 -19.56
N TYR A 20 16.91 -5.06 -19.36
CA TYR A 20 17.49 -5.31 -18.04
C TYR A 20 17.24 -4.14 -17.07
N LEU A 21 17.38 -2.90 -17.55
CA LEU A 21 17.07 -1.70 -16.76
C LEU A 21 15.58 -1.57 -16.44
N ILE A 22 14.68 -2.02 -17.32
CA ILE A 22 13.23 -2.07 -17.06
C ILE A 22 12.91 -3.15 -16.03
N VAL A 23 13.62 -4.29 -16.06
CA VAL A 23 13.47 -5.37 -15.08
C VAL A 23 14.01 -4.94 -13.69
N ASP A 24 15.17 -4.28 -13.62
CA ASP A 24 15.73 -3.76 -12.36
C ASP A 24 14.94 -2.56 -11.79
N SER A 25 14.21 -1.83 -12.63
CA SER A 25 13.32 -0.73 -12.19
C SER A 25 11.88 -1.18 -11.91
N SER A 26 11.55 -2.44 -12.19
CA SER A 26 10.27 -3.03 -11.85
C SER A 26 10.41 -3.81 -10.55
N ASN A 27 9.89 -3.24 -9.45
CA ASN A 27 9.78 -3.90 -8.15
C ASN A 27 8.81 -5.13 -8.15
N THR A 28 8.56 -5.75 -9.31
CA THR A 28 7.49 -6.71 -9.54
C THR A 28 7.99 -8.08 -10.01
N VAL A 29 9.30 -8.26 -10.21
CA VAL A 29 9.87 -9.57 -10.59
C VAL A 29 10.35 -10.30 -9.33
N GLY A 30 9.43 -11.03 -8.68
CA GLY A 30 9.75 -11.93 -7.56
C GLY A 30 8.94 -11.73 -6.28
N SER A 31 8.24 -10.59 -6.14
CA SER A 31 7.44 -10.30 -4.94
C SER A 31 6.02 -10.85 -5.07
N ALA A 32 5.48 -11.39 -3.97
CA ALA A 32 4.09 -11.83 -3.92
C ALA A 32 3.15 -10.63 -4.08
N ILE A 33 2.09 -10.80 -4.86
CA ILE A 33 1.03 -9.80 -5.05
C ILE A 33 -0.31 -10.37 -4.56
N ALA A 34 -1.19 -9.49 -4.10
CA ALA A 34 -2.55 -9.83 -3.74
C ALA A 34 -3.55 -8.83 -4.34
N ASP A 35 -4.74 -9.34 -4.64
CA ASP A 35 -5.82 -8.57 -5.24
C ASP A 35 -6.68 -7.90 -4.16
N VAL A 36 -7.08 -6.65 -4.42
CA VAL A 36 -8.11 -5.91 -3.69
C VAL A 36 -9.03 -5.25 -4.73
N ASN A 37 -10.17 -5.88 -5.00
CA ASN A 37 -11.09 -5.49 -6.08
C ASN A 37 -10.40 -5.38 -7.45
N THR A 38 -10.40 -4.18 -8.03
CA THR A 38 -9.80 -3.84 -9.33
C THR A 38 -8.35 -3.37 -9.20
N SER A 39 -7.72 -3.59 -8.05
CA SER A 39 -6.33 -3.23 -7.78
C SER A 39 -5.55 -4.43 -7.26
N ILE A 40 -4.23 -4.38 -7.43
CA ILE A 40 -3.28 -5.30 -6.83
C ILE A 40 -2.34 -4.53 -5.93
N VAL A 41 -1.81 -5.21 -4.93
CA VAL A 41 -0.79 -4.68 -4.02
C VAL A 41 0.32 -5.70 -3.87
N THR A 42 1.57 -5.23 -3.82
CA THR A 42 2.71 -6.08 -3.47
C THR A 42 2.74 -6.27 -1.96
N LEU A 43 2.93 -7.50 -1.51
CA LEU A 43 3.06 -7.81 -0.08
C LEU A 43 4.38 -7.22 0.46
N PRO A 44 4.36 -6.53 1.62
CA PRO A 44 5.60 -6.16 2.30
C PRO A 44 6.38 -7.40 2.75
N ASP A 45 7.68 -7.24 2.97
CA ASP A 45 8.54 -8.35 3.39
C ASP A 45 8.07 -8.96 4.72
N GLY A 46 8.00 -10.28 4.79
CA GLY A 46 7.56 -11.00 6.01
C GLY A 46 6.04 -11.13 6.16
N PHE A 47 5.25 -10.45 5.34
CA PHE A 47 3.80 -10.60 5.34
C PHE A 47 3.35 -11.76 4.45
N SER A 48 2.32 -12.46 4.94
CA SER A 48 1.57 -13.46 4.20
C SER A 48 0.09 -13.06 4.15
N LYS A 49 -0.66 -13.67 3.23
CA LYS A 49 -2.10 -13.43 3.11
C LYS A 49 -2.85 -14.29 4.14
N ALA A 50 -3.64 -13.66 5.01
CA ALA A 50 -4.49 -14.35 5.98
C ALA A 50 -5.90 -14.58 5.42
N GLU A 51 -6.59 -13.50 5.06
CA GLU A 51 -7.96 -13.54 4.54
C GLU A 51 -8.09 -12.60 3.33
N SER A 52 -9.01 -12.91 2.42
CA SER A 52 -9.42 -11.97 1.39
C SER A 52 -10.84 -12.23 0.92
N ASP A 53 -11.58 -11.17 0.67
CA ASP A 53 -12.79 -11.19 -0.13
C ASP A 53 -12.56 -10.40 -1.44
N SER A 54 -13.61 -10.22 -2.24
CA SER A 54 -13.50 -9.49 -3.51
C SER A 54 -13.06 -8.04 -3.36
N SER A 55 -13.29 -7.42 -2.21
CA SER A 55 -13.08 -5.99 -1.93
C SER A 55 -12.06 -5.71 -0.83
N SER A 56 -11.58 -6.73 -0.13
CA SER A 56 -10.71 -6.59 1.02
C SER A 56 -9.66 -7.69 1.11
N LEU A 57 -8.55 -7.35 1.76
CA LEU A 57 -7.36 -8.16 1.92
C LEU A 57 -6.80 -7.95 3.33
N GLU A 58 -6.47 -9.04 3.98
CA GLU A 58 -5.78 -9.07 5.26
C GLU A 58 -4.41 -9.73 5.08
N LEU A 59 -3.37 -9.02 5.51
CA LEU A 59 -1.99 -9.47 5.51
C LEU A 59 -1.48 -9.54 6.94
N VAL A 60 -0.84 -10.64 7.29
CA VAL A 60 -0.29 -10.85 8.64
C VAL A 60 1.19 -11.16 8.57
N ASN A 61 1.96 -10.66 9.52
CA ASN A 61 3.33 -11.08 9.76
C ASN A 61 3.37 -11.94 11.04
N GLU A 62 3.41 -13.26 10.87
CA GLU A 62 3.35 -14.22 11.97
C GLU A 62 4.54 -14.10 12.95
N ASN A 63 5.65 -13.51 12.52
CA ASN A 63 6.84 -13.35 13.36
C ASN A 63 6.72 -12.16 14.33
N THR A 64 6.04 -11.09 13.89
CA THR A 64 5.94 -9.81 14.62
C THR A 64 4.53 -9.56 15.15
N ASN A 65 3.53 -10.34 14.74
CA ASN A 65 2.11 -10.13 15.00
C ASN A 65 1.58 -8.80 14.45
N GLU A 66 2.18 -8.31 13.36
CA GLU A 66 1.69 -7.15 12.63
C GLU A 66 0.56 -7.57 11.67
N ASP A 67 -0.44 -6.71 11.55
CA ASP A 67 -1.61 -6.91 10.70
C ASP A 67 -1.82 -5.68 9.80
N ILE A 68 -2.15 -5.93 8.54
CA ILE A 68 -2.51 -4.92 7.54
C ILE A 68 -3.82 -5.36 6.89
N TYR A 69 -4.87 -4.58 7.11
CA TYR A 69 -6.15 -4.73 6.45
C TYR A 69 -6.35 -3.63 5.40
N ILE A 70 -6.65 -4.03 4.17
CA ILE A 70 -6.91 -3.14 3.03
C ILE A 70 -8.30 -3.41 2.51
N LYS A 71 -9.10 -2.37 2.30
CA LYS A 71 -10.45 -2.47 1.73
C LYS A 71 -10.71 -1.37 0.72
N ASP A 72 -11.23 -1.74 -0.45
CA ASP A 72 -11.76 -0.79 -1.42
C ASP A 72 -13.16 -0.31 -1.00
N LEU A 73 -13.30 1.02 -0.88
CA LEU A 73 -14.55 1.71 -0.55
C LEU A 73 -15.30 2.20 -1.80
N GLY A 74 -14.73 2.03 -2.99
CA GLY A 74 -15.34 2.30 -4.29
C GLY A 74 -14.87 3.58 -4.97
N LYS A 75 -15.53 3.89 -6.10
CA LYS A 75 -15.09 4.88 -7.12
C LYS A 75 -15.24 6.37 -6.75
N VAL A 76 -15.45 6.69 -5.48
CA VAL A 76 -15.69 8.06 -5.01
C VAL A 76 -14.48 8.53 -4.24
N ASN A 77 -13.99 9.75 -4.49
CA ASN A 77 -12.99 10.37 -3.61
C ASN A 77 -13.64 10.81 -2.30
N SER A 78 -13.73 9.87 -1.35
CA SER A 78 -14.25 10.12 0.00
C SER A 78 -13.14 10.16 1.05
N SER A 79 -11.85 10.20 0.63
CA SER A 79 -10.71 10.02 1.53
C SER A 79 -10.69 11.02 2.70
N TYR A 80 -10.90 12.31 2.41
CA TYR A 80 -10.95 13.37 3.43
C TYR A 80 -12.18 13.29 4.35
N GLU A 81 -13.35 12.98 3.78
CA GLU A 81 -14.60 12.86 4.53
C GLU A 81 -14.53 11.69 5.53
N GLN A 82 -14.07 10.53 5.05
CA GLN A 82 -13.88 9.34 5.87
C GLN A 82 -12.85 9.58 6.98
N PHE A 83 -11.73 10.23 6.66
CA PHE A 83 -10.72 10.63 7.64
C PHE A 83 -11.32 11.53 8.73
N THR A 84 -12.03 12.59 8.35
CA THR A 84 -12.59 13.55 9.31
C THR A 84 -13.65 12.90 10.21
N SER A 85 -14.52 12.09 9.61
CA SER A 85 -15.54 11.32 10.34
C SER A 85 -14.90 10.37 11.34
N LYS A 86 -13.90 9.59 10.90
CA LYS A 86 -13.21 8.63 11.76
C LYS A 86 -12.43 9.32 12.86
N LEU A 87 -11.70 10.39 12.57
CA LEU A 87 -10.97 11.18 13.56
C LEU A 87 -11.90 11.72 14.65
N LYS A 88 -13.08 12.21 14.27
CA LYS A 88 -14.10 12.69 15.22
C LYS A 88 -14.63 11.56 16.10
N SER A 89 -14.94 10.41 15.50
CA SER A 89 -15.41 9.21 16.23
C SER A 89 -14.36 8.71 17.23
N LEU A 90 -13.10 8.67 16.80
CA LEU A 90 -11.96 8.24 17.61
C LEU A 90 -11.70 9.17 18.81
N LYS A 91 -11.78 10.49 18.62
CA LYS A 91 -11.65 11.45 19.73
C LYS A 91 -12.78 11.36 20.75
N ALA A 92 -13.94 10.85 20.35
CA ALA A 92 -15.11 10.74 21.22
C ALA A 92 -15.12 9.48 22.09
N SER A 93 -14.37 8.42 21.74
CA SER A 93 -14.39 7.17 22.51
C SER A 93 -13.65 7.26 23.84
N GLY A 94 -12.61 8.09 23.93
CA GLY A 94 -11.76 8.20 25.14
C GLY A 94 -10.86 6.98 25.39
N GLU A 95 -10.95 5.95 24.57
CA GLU A 95 -10.21 4.68 24.70
C GLU A 95 -8.88 4.66 23.94
N ILE A 96 -8.56 5.75 23.24
CA ILE A 96 -7.39 5.83 22.39
C ILE A 96 -6.62 7.13 22.58
N GLU A 97 -5.32 7.06 22.37
CA GLU A 97 -4.42 8.20 22.29
C GLU A 97 -4.02 8.44 20.83
N ILE A 98 -4.28 9.65 20.32
CA ILE A 98 -3.85 10.03 18.98
C ILE A 98 -2.43 10.57 19.06
N ILE A 99 -1.51 9.89 18.40
CA ILE A 99 -0.09 10.26 18.36
C ILE A 99 0.13 11.41 17.38
N LYS A 100 -0.28 11.21 16.13
CA LYS A 100 -0.15 12.19 15.05
C LYS A 100 -1.17 11.93 13.96
N ASN A 101 -1.42 12.96 13.15
CA ASN A 101 -2.13 12.84 11.89
C ASN A 101 -1.21 13.28 10.76
N SER A 102 -1.33 12.68 9.59
CA SER A 102 -0.60 13.10 8.40
C SER A 102 -1.53 13.16 7.19
N SER A 103 -1.14 13.99 6.23
CA SER A 103 -1.77 14.05 4.91
C SER A 103 -0.69 14.16 3.85
N ASN A 104 -0.79 13.35 2.80
CA ASN A 104 0.06 13.45 1.62
C ASN A 104 -0.84 13.54 0.40
N ILE A 105 -0.85 14.71 -0.25
CA ILE A 105 -1.72 15.01 -1.37
C ILE A 105 -0.82 15.32 -2.56
N THR A 106 -0.94 14.51 -3.60
CA THR A 106 -0.36 14.75 -4.91
C THR A 106 -1.50 15.00 -5.91
N LYS A 107 -1.14 15.23 -7.18
CA LYS A 107 -2.14 15.44 -8.23
C LYS A 107 -3.08 14.24 -8.39
N ASP A 108 -2.56 13.03 -8.21
CA ASP A 108 -3.26 11.79 -8.55
C ASP A 108 -3.59 10.91 -7.33
N LYS A 109 -3.10 11.30 -6.14
CA LYS A 109 -3.33 10.58 -4.88
C LYS A 109 -3.65 11.54 -3.73
N SER A 110 -4.56 11.15 -2.84
CA SER A 110 -4.72 11.81 -1.55
C SER A 110 -4.77 10.78 -0.43
N LEU A 111 -3.76 10.82 0.44
CA LEU A 111 -3.63 9.96 1.61
C LEU A 111 -3.86 10.81 2.86
N TYR A 112 -4.74 10.34 3.74
CA TYR A 112 -4.92 10.89 5.08
C TYR A 112 -4.77 9.77 6.10
N THR A 113 -3.92 9.97 7.11
CA THR A 113 -3.59 8.94 8.10
C THR A 113 -3.76 9.45 9.52
N ILE A 114 -4.34 8.62 10.38
CA ILE A 114 -4.44 8.78 11.82
C ILE A 114 -3.54 7.72 12.44
N TYR A 115 -2.54 8.13 13.22
CA TYR A 115 -1.70 7.24 14.02
C TYR A 115 -2.14 7.31 15.46
N TYR A 116 -2.36 6.16 16.08
CA TYR A 116 -2.93 6.07 17.42
C TYR A 116 -2.44 4.83 18.17
N GLN A 117 -2.69 4.83 19.47
CA GLN A 117 -2.55 3.69 20.37
C GLN A 117 -3.85 3.55 21.17
N ASN A 118 -4.14 2.35 21.67
CA ASN A 118 -5.20 2.20 22.68
C ASN A 118 -4.65 2.61 24.03
N ALA A 119 -5.39 3.41 24.77
CA ALA A 119 -4.98 3.91 26.09
C ALA A 119 -4.91 2.79 27.15
N SER A 120 -5.55 1.66 26.90
CA SER A 120 -5.61 0.50 27.80
C SER A 120 -4.54 -0.55 27.54
N ASP A 121 -3.74 -0.43 26.48
CA ASP A 121 -2.75 -1.44 26.16
C ASP A 121 -1.58 -1.37 27.15
N GLU A 122 -1.20 -2.52 27.71
CA GLU A 122 -0.05 -2.62 28.63
C GLU A 122 1.30 -2.46 27.90
N THR A 123 1.31 -2.70 26.59
CA THR A 123 2.48 -2.57 25.72
C THR A 123 2.24 -1.56 24.61
N VAL A 124 3.32 -0.92 24.14
CA VAL A 124 3.24 0.02 23.02
C VAL A 124 2.90 -0.76 21.75
N SER A 125 1.66 -0.63 21.28
CA SER A 125 1.19 -1.18 20.00
C SER A 125 0.64 -0.05 19.14
N ASN A 126 1.49 0.44 18.23
CA ASN A 126 1.14 1.49 17.29
C ASN A 126 0.17 0.96 16.24
N ARG A 127 -0.79 1.81 15.91
CA ARG A 127 -1.83 1.54 14.94
C ARG A 127 -1.98 2.71 13.99
N SER A 128 -2.47 2.43 12.79
CA SER A 128 -2.88 3.45 11.85
C SER A 128 -4.22 3.14 11.22
N ILE A 129 -4.92 4.21 10.87
CA ILE A 129 -6.04 4.18 9.94
C ILE A 129 -5.74 5.21 8.85
N SER A 130 -5.71 4.75 7.62
CA SER A 130 -5.43 5.54 6.44
C SER A 130 -6.58 5.47 5.44
N TYR A 131 -6.86 6.60 4.82
CA TYR A 131 -7.78 6.70 3.69
C TYR A 131 -7.01 7.23 2.49
N LEU A 132 -6.84 6.38 1.48
CA LEU A 132 -6.11 6.65 0.26
C LEU A 132 -7.08 6.77 -0.90
N TYR A 133 -7.17 7.91 -1.56
CA TYR A 133 -7.72 7.98 -2.91
C TYR A 133 -6.60 7.80 -3.93
N SER A 134 -6.71 6.80 -4.80
CA SER A 134 -5.77 6.54 -5.89
C SER A 134 -6.49 5.77 -6.99
N HIS A 135 -6.10 5.98 -8.25
CA HIS A 135 -6.65 5.22 -9.38
C HIS A 135 -8.20 5.23 -9.44
N ASN A 136 -8.81 6.38 -9.13
CA ASN A 136 -10.26 6.55 -9.08
C ASN A 136 -10.99 5.77 -7.99
N HIS A 137 -10.29 5.21 -7.00
CA HIS A 137 -10.88 4.46 -5.89
C HIS A 137 -10.41 5.02 -4.54
N THR A 138 -11.28 4.97 -3.53
CA THR A 138 -10.88 5.20 -2.14
C THR A 138 -10.63 3.87 -1.44
N PHE A 139 -9.46 3.72 -0.84
CA PHE A 139 -9.07 2.58 -0.04
C PHE A 139 -9.01 2.96 1.44
N TYR A 140 -9.51 2.07 2.29
CA TYR A 140 -9.28 2.04 3.72
C TYR A 140 -8.11 1.10 3.99
N ILE A 141 -7.09 1.59 4.67
CA ILE A 141 -5.94 0.80 5.11
C ILE A 141 -5.86 0.91 6.62
N LYS A 142 -5.87 -0.21 7.33
CA LYS A 142 -5.70 -0.27 8.78
C LYS A 142 -4.47 -1.10 9.07
N MET A 143 -3.60 -0.61 9.95
CA MET A 143 -2.40 -1.33 10.36
C MET A 143 -2.37 -1.42 11.89
N SER A 144 -1.95 -2.55 12.42
CA SER A 144 -1.84 -2.81 13.86
C SER A 144 -0.69 -3.74 14.21
N GLY A 145 -0.28 -3.74 15.48
CA GLY A 145 0.75 -4.65 15.99
C GLY A 145 2.17 -4.08 15.95
N TYR A 146 2.37 -2.85 15.49
CA TYR A 146 3.71 -2.27 15.30
C TYR A 146 4.30 -1.72 16.60
N GLU A 147 5.49 -2.16 16.96
CA GLU A 147 6.24 -1.59 18.10
C GLU A 147 6.79 -0.20 17.78
N ASN A 148 7.07 0.07 16.50
CA ASN A 148 7.70 1.31 16.03
C ASN A 148 6.86 2.01 14.95
N ILE A 149 6.56 3.30 15.17
CA ILE A 149 5.80 4.11 14.21
C ILE A 149 6.53 4.32 12.88
N ASN A 150 7.85 4.25 12.85
CA ASN A 150 8.64 4.41 11.62
C ASN A 150 8.56 3.17 10.72
N GLU A 151 8.48 1.97 11.31
CA GLU A 151 8.27 0.72 10.56
C GLU A 151 6.85 0.68 9.99
N LEU A 152 5.86 1.05 10.81
CA LEU A 152 4.48 1.24 10.35
C LEU A 152 4.42 2.22 9.16
N ASP A 153 5.11 3.36 9.24
CA ASP A 153 5.11 4.37 8.19
C ASP A 153 5.81 3.91 6.91
N LYS A 154 6.87 3.12 7.06
CA LYS A 154 7.60 2.48 5.96
C LYS A 154 6.68 1.50 5.22
N ASP A 155 6.00 0.61 5.94
CA ASP A 155 5.09 -0.37 5.34
C ASP A 155 3.87 0.29 4.72
N LEU A 156 3.28 1.30 5.38
CA LEU A 156 2.21 2.10 4.79
C LEU A 156 2.65 2.75 3.48
N THR A 157 3.84 3.37 3.47
CA THR A 157 4.41 4.00 2.27
C THR A 157 4.65 2.97 1.17
N PHE A 158 5.14 1.79 1.53
CA PHE A 158 5.32 0.69 0.59
C PHE A 158 3.99 0.28 -0.04
N ILE A 159 2.96 0.00 0.76
CA ILE A 159 1.61 -0.35 0.30
C ILE A 159 1.04 0.74 -0.62
N VAL A 160 1.11 2.02 -0.23
CA VAL A 160 0.59 3.15 -1.04
C VAL A 160 1.30 3.27 -2.40
N ASN A 161 2.57 2.87 -2.47
CA ASN A 161 3.37 2.92 -3.70
C ASN A 161 3.18 1.69 -4.58
N THR A 162 2.88 0.52 -4.02
CA THR A 162 2.70 -0.73 -4.76
C THR A 162 1.24 -1.06 -5.06
N LEU A 163 0.29 -0.37 -4.45
CA LEU A 163 -1.12 -0.45 -4.80
C LEU A 163 -1.37 0.19 -6.17
N VAL A 164 -1.64 -0.65 -7.17
CA VAL A 164 -1.82 -0.27 -8.58
C VAL A 164 -3.06 -0.94 -9.17
N PRO A 165 -3.61 -0.43 -10.29
CA PRO A 165 -4.72 -1.09 -10.98
C PRO A 165 -4.34 -2.49 -11.42
N ASP A 166 -5.26 -3.45 -11.26
CA ASP A 166 -5.14 -4.75 -11.89
C ASP A 166 -5.55 -4.63 -13.35
N TYR A 167 -4.58 -4.41 -14.25
CA TYR A 167 -4.84 -4.28 -15.68
C TYR A 167 -5.43 -5.54 -16.34
N LYS A 168 -5.42 -6.70 -15.65
CA LYS A 168 -6.12 -7.90 -16.13
C LYS A 168 -7.61 -7.87 -15.83
N LYS A 169 -8.03 -7.11 -14.81
CA LYS A 169 -9.43 -6.94 -14.40
C LYS A 169 -9.99 -5.56 -14.76
N SER A 170 -9.15 -4.55 -14.97
CA SER A 170 -9.57 -3.19 -15.32
C SER A 170 -9.84 -3.07 -16.83
N GLN A 171 -10.98 -3.58 -17.28
CA GLN A 171 -11.58 -3.22 -18.59
C GLN A 171 -13.02 -2.71 -18.43
N ASP A 172 -13.26 -1.92 -17.38
CA ASP A 172 -14.51 -1.15 -17.20
C ASP A 172 -14.26 0.36 -17.29
#